data_AF-A0AAW5JW15-F1
#
_entry.id   AF-A0AAW5JW15-F1
#
_cell.length_a   1.000
_cell.length_b   1.000
_cell.length_c   1.000
_cell.angle_alpha   90.00
_cell.angle_beta   90.00
_cell.angle_gamma   90.00
#
_symmetry.space_group_name_H-M   'P 1'
#
loop_
_entity.id
_entity.type
_entity.pdbx_description
1 polymer ?
#
loop_
_entity_poly.entity_id
_entity_poly.type
_entity_poly.pdbx_seq_one_letter_code
_entity_poly.pdbx_strand_id
1 'polypeptide(L)' 'MIKCHYEIHISKNDTYSMDRPHFHEDIEIVLCIAGEGVFFLEPEVFPLYRGQLFLIDSSILHRSVANEEYRCRVF' A
#
# COMPACT_ATOMS: atom_id res chain seq x y z
N MET A 1 -19.94 14.87 -18.18
CA MET A 1 -18.93 13.80 -18.34
C MET A 1 -18.04 13.82 -17.12
N ILE A 2 -17.98 12.74 -16.36
CA ILE A 2 -17.00 12.59 -15.28
C ILE A 2 -15.64 12.39 -15.93
N LYS A 3 -14.66 13.22 -15.56
CA LYS A 3 -13.30 13.15 -16.08
C LYS A 3 -12.49 12.33 -15.10
N CYS A 4 -12.19 11.07 -15.46
CA CYS A 4 -11.38 10.22 -14.60
C CYS A 4 -9.89 10.57 -14.78
N HIS A 5 -9.18 10.71 -13.67
CA HIS A 5 -7.74 10.85 -13.62
C HIS A 5 -7.13 9.49 -13.26
N TYR A 6 -6.01 9.12 -13.87
CA TYR A 6 -5.34 7.86 -13.60
C TYR A 6 -3.85 8.12 -13.44
N GLU A 7 -3.27 7.54 -12.40
CA GLU A 7 -1.84 7.62 -12.11
C GLU A 7 -1.28 6.20 -11.93
N ILE A 8 -0.02 5.99 -12.32
CA ILE A 8 0.68 4.71 -12.15
C ILE A 8 2.02 5.01 -11.48
N HIS A 9 2.20 4.42 -10.30
CA HIS A 9 3.43 4.51 -9.53
C HIS A 9 4.10 3.13 -9.46
N ILE A 10 5.41 3.09 -9.69
CA ILE A 10 6.21 1.86 -9.58
C ILE A 10 7.41 2.17 -8.70
N SER A 11 7.48 1.50 -7.54
CA SER A 11 8.72 1.44 -6.77
C SER A 11 9.57 0.25 -7.19
N LYS A 12 10.87 0.46 -7.39
CA LYS A 12 11.84 -0.56 -7.84
C LYS A 12 12.84 -0.98 -6.76
N ASN A 13 12.48 -0.81 -5.49
CA ASN A 13 13.30 -1.28 -4.38
C ASN A 13 12.52 -2.28 -3.51
N ASP A 14 13.21 -3.35 -3.13
CA ASP A 14 12.63 -4.46 -2.35
C ASP A 14 12.34 -4.04 -0.89
N THR A 15 12.76 -2.83 -0.52
CA THR A 15 12.61 -2.22 0.80
C THR A 15 11.65 -1.03 0.80
N TYR A 16 10.89 -0.82 -0.28
CA TYR A 16 9.93 0.28 -0.36
C TYR A 16 8.98 0.29 0.83
N SER A 17 8.82 1.46 1.44
CA SER A 17 7.76 1.69 2.42
C SER A 17 7.09 3.02 2.10
N MET A 18 5.77 3.05 2.18
CA MET A 18 5.03 4.30 2.13
C MET A 18 5.42 5.15 3.35
N ASP A 19 5.62 6.44 3.12
CA ASP A 19 6.18 7.37 4.11
C ASP A 19 5.31 7.47 5.36
N ARG A 20 4.01 7.72 5.18
CA ARG A 20 3.02 7.84 6.26
C ARG A 20 1.69 7.16 5.88
N PRO A 21 0.91 6.70 6.88
CA PRO A 21 -0.48 6.34 6.65
C PRO A 21 -1.23 7.50 6.00
N HIS A 22 -2.01 7.19 4.97
CA HIS A 22 -2.80 8.19 4.26
C HIS A 22 -4.06 7.54 3.66
N PHE A 23 -5.00 8.39 3.24
CA PHE A 23 -6.20 8.01 2.52
C PHE A 23 -6.49 9.09 1.47
N HIS A 24 -7.29 8.74 0.47
CA HIS A 24 -7.76 9.66 -0.56
C HIS A 24 -9.12 9.23 -1.08
N GLU A 25 -9.79 10.09 -1.84
CA GLU A 25 -11.13 9.83 -2.40
C GLU A 25 -11.11 8.84 -3.58
N ASP A 26 -9.93 8.59 -4.15
CA ASP A 26 -9.75 7.65 -5.26
C ASP A 26 -9.71 6.19 -4.79
N ILE A 27 -10.08 5.27 -5.68
CA ILE A 27 -9.85 3.82 -5.52
C ILE A 27 -8.42 3.51 -5.97
N GLU A 28 -7.68 2.73 -5.18
CA GLU A 28 -6.31 2.33 -5.51
C GLU A 28 -6.20 0.80 -5.73
N ILE A 29 -5.35 0.42 -6.68
CA ILE A 29 -4.95 -0.97 -6.91
C ILE A 29 -3.45 -1.09 -6.65
N VAL A 30 -3.06 -1.93 -5.70
CA VAL A 30 -1.65 -2.15 -5.33
C VAL A 30 -1.25 -3.59 -5.60
N LEU A 31 -0.18 -3.79 -6.38
CA LEU A 31 0.41 -5.10 -6.66
C LEU A 31 1.81 -5.18 -6.06
N CYS A 32 2.04 -6.13 -5.16
CA CYS A 32 3.38 -6.43 -4.68
C CYS A 32 4.15 -7.24 -5.73
N ILE A 33 5.11 -6.63 -6.41
CA ILE A 33 5.87 -7.29 -7.49
C ILE A 33 7.17 -7.98 -7.01
N ALA A 34 7.67 -7.62 -5.83
CA ALA A 34 8.88 -8.16 -5.21
C ALA A 34 8.89 -7.90 -3.69
N GLY A 35 9.73 -8.64 -2.96
CA GLY A 35 9.91 -8.48 -1.51
C GLY A 35 8.77 -9.04 -0.66
N GLU A 36 8.80 -8.67 0.62
CA GLU A 36 7.81 -9.04 1.64
C GLU A 36 7.68 -7.93 2.70
N GLY A 37 6.57 -7.92 3.43
CA GLY A 37 6.33 -6.92 4.47
C GLY A 37 4.96 -7.04 5.11
N VAL A 38 4.44 -5.89 5.51
CA VAL A 38 3.07 -5.76 6.01
C VAL A 38 2.35 -4.64 5.28
N PHE A 39 1.04 -4.78 5.15
CA PHE A 39 0.17 -3.76 4.61
C PHE A 39 -0.91 -3.45 5.63
N PHE A 40 -0.85 -2.28 6.22
CA PHE A 40 -1.95 -1.75 7.01
C PHE A 40 -3.04 -1.25 6.07
N LEU A 41 -4.25 -1.77 6.26
CA LEU A 41 -5.49 -1.37 5.62
C LEU A 41 -6.53 -1.30 6.73
N GLU A 42 -6.85 -0.09 7.18
CA GLU A 42 -7.65 0.11 8.40
C GLU A 42 -8.91 -0.78 8.42
N PRO A 43 -9.17 -1.50 9.53
CA PRO A 43 -8.42 -1.52 10.80
C PRO A 43 -7.36 -2.65 10.89
N GLU A 44 -7.10 -3.36 9.80
CA GLU A 44 -6.35 -4.61 9.79
C GLU A 44 -4.92 -4.44 9.25
N VAL A 45 -4.06 -5.39 9.62
CA VAL A 45 -2.72 -5.52 9.05
C VAL A 45 -2.62 -6.86 8.35
N PHE A 46 -2.33 -6.81 7.05
CA PHE A 46 -2.16 -7.98 6.20
C PHE A 46 -0.68 -8.26 5.98
N PRO A 47 -0.26 -9.53 5.88
CA PRO A 47 1.06 -9.84 5.36
C PRO A 47 1.12 -9.44 3.88
N LEU A 48 2.28 -8.93 3.47
CA LEU A 48 2.58 -8.55 2.09
C LEU A 48 3.60 -9.53 1.49
N TYR A 49 3.24 -10.17 0.39
CA TYR A 49 4.02 -11.13 -0.36
C TYR A 49 3.95 -10.82 -1.86
N ARG A 50 5.02 -11.18 -2.57
CA ARG A 50 5.06 -11.11 -4.03
C ARG A 50 3.83 -11.80 -4.66
N GLY A 51 3.18 -11.09 -5.56
CA GLY A 51 2.01 -11.55 -6.32
C GLY A 51 0.67 -11.23 -5.67
N GLN A 52 0.64 -10.68 -4.45
CA GLN A 52 -0.62 -10.23 -3.85
C GLN A 52 -1.10 -8.91 -4.46
N LEU A 53 -2.39 -8.88 -4.75
CA LEU A 53 -3.12 -7.73 -5.28
C LEU A 53 -4.09 -7.24 -4.20
N PHE A 54 -4.06 -5.94 -3.92
CA PHE A 54 -4.98 -5.27 -3.02
C PHE A 54 -5.85 -4.31 -3.81
N LEU A 55 -7.15 -4.31 -3.52
CA LEU A 55 -8.10 -3.30 -3.96
C LEU A 55 -8.48 -2.47 -2.75
N ILE A 56 -8.19 -1.18 -2.80
CA ILE A 56 -8.39 -0.25 -1.71
C ILE A 56 -9.54 0.69 -2.12
N ASP A 57 -10.62 0.67 -1.37
CA ASP A 57 -11.74 1.58 -1.59
C ASP A 57 -11.34 3.02 -1.21
N SER A 58 -12.13 3.97 -1.66
CA SER A 58 -12.02 5.37 -1.26
C SER A 58 -12.04 5.52 0.27
N SER A 59 -11.26 6.48 0.76
CA SER A 59 -11.19 6.87 2.18
C SER A 59 -10.72 5.77 3.14
N ILE A 60 -10.05 4.72 2.66
CA ILE A 60 -9.40 3.71 3.51
C ILE A 60 -7.99 4.20 3.87
N LEU A 61 -7.71 4.31 5.17
CA LEU A 61 -6.36 4.63 5.66
C LEU A 61 -5.44 3.42 5.42
N HIS A 62 -4.34 3.63 4.70
CA HIS A 62 -3.46 2.55 4.29
C HIS A 62 -1.97 2.91 4.31
N ARG A 63 -1.12 1.89 4.45
CA ARG A 63 0.35 2.01 4.38
C ARG A 63 1.03 0.66 4.16
N SER A 64 1.86 0.54 3.12
CA SER A 64 2.77 -0.61 2.95
C SER A 64 4.12 -0.37 3.64
N VAL A 65 4.64 -1.37 4.35
CA VAL A 65 5.97 -1.33 4.99
C VAL A 65 6.73 -2.61 4.69
N ALA A 66 7.79 -2.51 3.88
CA ALA A 66 8.70 -3.62 3.61
C ALA A 66 9.95 -3.59 4.51
N ASN A 67 10.35 -2.42 5.02
CA ASN A 67 11.56 -2.29 5.84
C ASN A 67 11.33 -2.86 7.26
N GLU A 68 12.17 -3.82 7.66
CA GLU A 68 12.14 -4.48 8.97
C GLU A 68 12.17 -3.51 10.15
N GLU A 69 12.97 -2.44 10.07
CA GLU A 69 13.07 -1.42 11.13
C GLU A 69 11.76 -0.68 11.39
N TYR A 70 10.89 -0.63 10.37
CA TYR A 70 9.61 0.08 10.43
C TYR A 70 8.42 -0.85 10.69
N ARG A 71 8.59 -2.19 10.64
CA ARG A 71 7.49 -3.16 10.88
C ARG A 71 6.87 -3.01 12.28
N CYS A 72 7.67 -2.67 13.31
CA CYS A 72 7.17 -2.41 14.66
C CYS A 72 6.44 -1.06 14.83
N ARG A 73 6.52 -0.13 13.87
CA ARG A 73 5.87 1.20 13.92
C ARG A 73 4.57 1.26 13.11
N VAL A 74 4.09 0.10 12.63
CA VAL A 74 2.79 -0.03 11.97
C VAL A 74 1.66 -0.17 12.99
N PHE A 75 2.00 -0.43 14.26
CA PHE A 75 1.11 -0.41 15.43
C PHE A 75 1.30 0.87 16.24
#